data_AF-F2NUP2-F1
#
_entry.id   AF-F2NUP2-F1
#
_cell.length_a   1.000
_cell.length_b   1.000
_cell.length_c   1.000
_cell.angle_alpha   90.00
_cell.angle_beta   90.00
_cell.angle_gamma   90.00
#
_symmetry.space_group_name_H-M   'P 1'
#
loop_
_entity.id
_entity.type
_entity.pdbx_description
1 polymer ?
#
loop_
_entity_poly.entity_id
_entity_poly.type
_entity_poly.pdbx_seq_one_letter_code
_entity_poly.pdbx_strand_id
1 'polypeptide(L)' 'MPLTEVQEKLKKIPDEYLGEVYNYLELLEYKILYKKQNEPSKRKFPNRHPGILKDPNFYMSPDFDEPLEDFKEYM' A
#
# COMPACT_ATOMS: atom_id res chain seq x y z
N MET A 1 -7.99 6.24 24.50
CA MET A 1 -7.45 6.34 25.88
C MET A 1 -6.59 7.59 25.95
N PRO A 2 -6.74 8.41 26.99
CA PRO A 2 -5.84 9.52 27.27
C PRO A 2 -4.44 9.00 27.66
N LEU A 3 -3.42 9.80 27.36
CA LEU A 3 -2.01 9.50 27.67
C LEU A 3 -1.76 9.24 29.16
N THR A 4 -2.56 9.89 30.01
CA THR A 4 -2.52 9.77 31.47
C THR A 4 -2.81 8.35 31.95
N GLU A 5 -3.83 7.68 31.41
CA GLU A 5 -4.20 6.31 31.79
C GLU A 5 -3.12 5.29 31.39
N VAL A 6 -2.42 5.53 30.29
CA VAL A 6 -1.34 4.64 29.81
C VAL A 6 -0.12 4.76 30.74
N GLN A 7 0.23 5.98 31.16
CA GLN A 7 1.33 6.23 32.09
C GLN A 7 1.09 5.59 33.46
N GLU A 8 -0.13 5.65 33.97
CA GLU A 8 -0.48 4.99 35.24
C GLU A 8 -0.34 3.48 35.19
N LYS A 9 -0.64 2.86 34.05
CA LYS A 9 -0.45 1.42 33.86
C LYS A 9 1.02 1.05 33.73
N LEU A 10 1.81 1.85 33.01
CA LEU A 10 3.26 1.64 32.86
C LEU A 10 3.99 1.68 34.20
N LYS A 11 3.58 2.56 35.13
CA LYS A 11 4.15 2.64 36.48
C LYS A 11 3.92 1.40 37.36
N LYS A 12 2.95 0.55 37.02
CA LYS A 12 2.63 -0.68 37.77
C LYS A 12 3.41 -1.90 37.28
N ILE A 13 4.09 -1.78 36.14
CA ILE A 13 4.82 -2.87 35.50
C ILE A 13 6.22 -2.94 36.12
N PRO A 14 6.73 -4.13 36.48
CA PRO A 14 8.11 -4.30 36.94
C PRO A 14 9.13 -3.94 35.86
N ASP A 15 10.29 -3.43 36.27
CA ASP A 15 11.36 -2.97 35.37
C ASP A 15 11.82 -4.05 34.38
N GLU A 16 11.76 -5.32 34.77
CA GLU A 16 12.10 -6.48 33.93
C GLU A 16 11.31 -6.53 32.61
N TYR A 17 10.05 -6.07 32.62
CA TYR A 17 9.16 -6.09 31.45
C TYR A 17 9.18 -4.79 30.66
N LEU A 18 9.83 -3.72 31.15
CA LEU A 18 9.91 -2.46 30.44
C LEU A 18 10.69 -2.59 29.12
N GLY A 19 11.62 -3.54 29.03
CA GLY A 19 12.30 -3.88 27.77
C GLY A 19 11.33 -4.39 26.70
N GLU A 20 10.37 -5.24 27.08
CA GLU A 20 9.35 -5.73 26.14
C GLU A 20 8.40 -4.61 25.70
N VAL A 21 8.03 -3.73 26.63
CA VAL A 21 7.21 -2.55 26.33
C VAL A 21 7.93 -1.65 25.31
N TYR A 22 9.23 -1.42 25.51
CA TYR A 22 10.05 -0.63 24.61
C TYR A 22 10.10 -1.24 23.20
N ASN A 23 10.36 -2.54 23.10
CA ASN A 23 10.35 -3.26 21.82
C ASN A 23 8.98 -3.18 21.11
N TYR A 24 7.88 -3.23 21.88
CA TYR A 24 6.54 -3.09 21.33
C TYR A 24 6.27 -1.67 20.81
N LEU A 25 6.79 -0.64 21.47
CA LEU A 25 6.72 0.74 20.97
C LEU A 25 7.44 0.89 19.63
N GLU A 26 8.64 0.34 19.49
CA GLU A 26 9.35 0.34 18.19
C GLU A 26 8.54 -0.35 17.08
N LEU A 27 7.90 -1.48 17.41
CA LEU A 27 7.01 -2.18 16.48
C LEU A 27 5.80 -1.33 16.08
N LEU A 28 5.22 -0.55 17.01
CA LEU A 28 4.12 0.35 16.72
C LEU A 28 4.56 1.50 15.80
N GLU A 29 5.72 2.09 16.04
CA GLU A 29 6.30 3.13 15.19
C GLU A 29 6.51 2.62 13.76
N TYR A 30 7.09 1.42 13.63
CA TYR A 30 7.24 0.75 12.34
C TYR A 30 5.89 0.54 11.64
N LYS A 31 4.86 0.06 12.35
CA LYS A 31 3.51 -0.12 11.76
C LYS A 31 2.90 1.19 11.28
N ILE A 32 3.10 2.29 12.00
CA ILE A 32 2.62 3.63 11.61
C ILE A 32 3.33 4.08 10.33
N LEU A 33 4.65 3.93 10.26
CA LEU A 33 5.44 4.25 9.07
C LEU A 33 5.02 3.39 7.87
N TYR A 34 4.89 2.09 8.08
CA TYR A 34 4.48 1.14 7.05
C TYR A 34 3.09 1.46 6.49
N LYS A 35 2.12 1.80 7.35
CA LYS A 35 0.78 2.22 6.90
C LYS A 35 0.81 3.52 6.10
N LYS A 36 1.64 4.50 6.49
CA LYS A 36 1.78 5.76 5.73
C LYS A 36 2.37 5.53 4.33
N GLN A 37 3.30 4.58 4.20
CA GLN A 37 3.96 4.28 2.91
C GLN A 37 3.10 3.38 2.01
N ASN A 38 2.38 2.43 2.60
CA ASN A 38 1.57 1.42 1.88
C ASN A 38 0.07 1.70 1.93
N GLU A 39 -0.34 2.91 2.32
CA GLU A 39 -1.72 3.33 2.11
C GLU A 39 -2.01 3.19 0.62
N PRO A 40 -3.03 2.42 0.22
CA PRO A 40 -3.31 2.17 -1.18
C PRO A 40 -3.51 3.53 -1.83
N SER A 41 -2.55 3.94 -2.66
CA SER A 41 -2.67 5.19 -3.39
C SER A 41 -4.01 5.11 -4.12
N LYS A 42 -4.88 6.11 -3.95
CA LYS A 42 -6.16 6.20 -4.69
C LYS A 42 -5.95 6.27 -6.22
N ARG A 43 -4.72 6.11 -6.70
CA ARG A 43 -4.37 5.98 -8.11
C ARG A 43 -4.82 4.59 -8.56
N LYS A 44 -6.01 4.61 -9.13
CA LYS A 44 -6.70 3.63 -9.98
C LYS A 44 -5.78 3.00 -11.02
N PHE A 45 -4.80 2.20 -10.61
CA PHE A 45 -4.32 1.17 -11.52
C PHE A 45 -5.49 0.21 -11.72
N PRO A 46 -5.83 -0.16 -12.96
CA PRO A 46 -6.89 -1.13 -13.18
C PRO A 46 -6.52 -2.40 -12.42
N ASN A 47 -7.48 -2.99 -11.70
CA ASN A 47 -7.28 -4.20 -10.91
C ASN A 47 -6.66 -5.27 -11.80
N ARG A 48 -5.34 -5.46 -11.73
CA ARG A 48 -4.61 -6.39 -12.60
C ARG A 48 -4.97 -7.81 -12.17
N HIS A 49 -5.85 -8.46 -12.91
CA HIS A 49 -6.21 -9.85 -12.73
C HIS A 49 -6.23 -10.60 -14.07
N PRO A 50 -6.06 -11.94 -14.07
CA PRO A 50 -6.23 -12.73 -15.28
C PRO A 50 -7.59 -12.46 -15.93
N GLY A 51 -7.61 -12.30 -17.25
CA GLY A 51 -8.85 -12.06 -18.00
C GLY A 51 -9.35 -10.61 -18.02
N ILE A 52 -8.62 -9.64 -17.47
CA ILE A 52 -9.01 -8.21 -17.51
C ILE A 52 -9.22 -7.66 -18.93
N LEU A 53 -8.49 -8.18 -19.92
CA LEU A 53 -8.62 -7.80 -21.34
C LEU A 53 -9.85 -8.45 -22.02
N LYS A 54 -10.57 -9.32 -21.32
CA LYS A 54 -11.82 -9.95 -21.80
C LYS A 54 -13.07 -9.23 -21.28
N ASP A 55 -12.90 -8.13 -20.54
CA ASP A 55 -14.03 -7.33 -20.05
C ASP A 55 -14.77 -6.74 -21.26
N PRO A 56 -16.11 -6.81 -21.32
CA PRO A 56 -16.89 -6.17 -22.39
C PRO A 56 -16.68 -4.65 -22.47
N ASN A 57 -16.14 -4.01 -21.42
CA ASN A 57 -15.78 -2.60 -21.42
C ASN A 57 -14.32 -2.33 -21.83
N PHE A 58 -13.61 -3.34 -22.34
CA PHE A 58 -12.28 -3.17 -22.89
C PHE A 58 -12.35 -2.37 -24.20
N TYR A 59 -11.75 -1.19 -24.20
CA TYR A 59 -11.73 -0.28 -25.34
C TYR A 59 -10.34 -0.30 -26.00
N MET A 60 -10.31 -0.60 -27.30
CA MET A 60 -9.16 -0.37 -28.17
C MET A 60 -9.44 0.86 -29.03
N SER A 61 -8.41 1.65 -29.29
CA SER A 61 -8.55 2.78 -30.20
C SER A 61 -8.76 2.28 -31.64
N PRO A 62 -9.49 3.03 -32.50
CA PRO A 62 -9.76 2.60 -33.88
C PRO A 62 -8.52 2.39 -34.75
N ASP A 63 -7.40 2.99 -34.36
CA ASP A 63 -6.09 2.97 -35.02
C ASP A 63 -5.14 1.91 -34.42
N PHE A 64 -5.61 1.02 -33.55
CA PHE A 64 -4.74 0.03 -32.90
C PHE A 64 -3.99 -0.88 -33.89
N ASP A 65 -4.65 -1.24 -34.99
CA ASP A 65 -4.06 -2.07 -36.05
C ASP A 65 -3.22 -1.26 -37.04
N GLU A 66 -3.20 0.09 -36.95
CA GLU A 66 -2.40 0.92 -37.84
C GLU A 66 -0.91 0.79 -37.50
N PRO A 67 -0.04 0.65 -38.52
CA PRO A 67 1.40 0.66 -38.29
C PRO A 67 1.82 2.03 -37.76
N LEU A 68 2.69 2.01 -36.75
CA LEU A 68 3.40 3.19 -36.29
C LEU A 68 4.10 3.87 -37.47
N GLU A 69 4.21 5.20 -37.44
CA GLU A 69 4.76 5.97 -38.57
C GLU A 69 6.15 5.47 -39.00
N ASP A 70 7.01 5.16 -38.03
CA ASP A 70 8.37 4.65 -38.25
C ASP A 70 8.42 3.22 -38.85
N PHE A 71 7.29 2.51 -38.82
CA PHE A 71 7.15 1.13 -39.30
C PHE A 71 6.29 1.01 -40.56
N LYS A 72 5.73 2.12 -41.07
CA LYS A 72 4.93 2.13 -42.31
C LYS A 72 5.73 1.65 -43.53
N GLU A 73 7.04 1.88 -43.56
CA GLU A 73 7.91 1.45 -44.66
C GLU A 73 8.27 -0.04 -44.63
N TYR A 74 7.99 -0.74 -43.51
CA TYR A 74 8.38 -2.13 -43.27
C TYR A 74 7.20 -3.14 -43.30
N MET A 75 5.96 -2.65 -43.37
CA MET A 75 4.72 -3.44 -43.45
C MET A 75 4.14 -3.41 -44.85
#